data_AF-A0A3M7AAZ4-F1
#
_entry.id   AF-A0A3M7AAZ4-F1
#
_cell.length_a   1.000
_cell.length_b   1.000
_cell.length_c   1.000
_cell.angle_alpha   90.00
_cell.angle_beta   90.00
_cell.angle_gamma   90.00
#
_symmetry.space_group_name_H-M   'P 1'
#
loop_
_entity.id
_entity.type
_entity.pdbx_description
1 polymer ?
#
loop_
_entity_poly.entity_id
_entity_poly.type
_entity_poly.pdbx_seq_one_letter_code
_entity_poly.pdbx_strand_id
1 'polypeptide(L)'
;QQPKRTEKIDLRVHACLYFIRPTGHTLKPLDIEVMKRLCTRVNLIPVVAKADTLSPHDLARFKHRIRAVIEAQGIKIYQPPLEEDDEAGLQHARSLISAMPFSVIGSERDVGTHDGRTVKGRQYAWGVAEVENEEHCDFKKLRAILIRTHMLDLIHTTEENHYEAYRAQQMETRKFGEARPRKLDNPKFKEEEEALRKRFTEQVKVEEQRFRQWEQKLIAERDRLNKDLESSHAVIKQLEAEVESMQGSMSRTGRR
;
A
#
# COMPACT_ATOMS: atom_id res chain seq x y z
N GLN A 1 37.65 -2.32 -9.48
CA GLN A 1 36.64 -2.66 -10.50
C GLN A 1 35.27 -2.24 -10.01
N GLN A 2 34.64 -1.24 -10.63
CA GLN A 2 33.23 -0.93 -10.35
C GLN A 2 32.37 -2.06 -10.94
N PRO A 3 31.47 -2.70 -10.17
CA PRO A 3 30.59 -3.72 -10.70
C PRO A 3 29.63 -3.11 -11.74
N LYS A 4 29.44 -3.77 -12.88
CA LYS A 4 28.43 -3.39 -13.89
C LYS A 4 27.06 -3.24 -13.22
N ARG A 5 26.49 -2.03 -13.27
CA ARG A 5 25.22 -1.67 -12.59
C ARG A 5 23.97 -1.95 -13.44
N THR A 6 24.12 -2.17 -14.75
CA THR A 6 23.01 -2.27 -15.73
C THR A 6 22.12 -3.51 -15.59
N GLU A 7 22.57 -4.58 -14.94
CA GLU A 7 21.78 -5.82 -14.78
C GLU A 7 21.19 -6.01 -13.37
N LYS A 8 21.26 -5.00 -12.50
CA LYS A 8 20.79 -5.12 -11.10
C LYS A 8 19.56 -4.27 -10.85
N ILE A 9 18.56 -4.90 -10.24
CA ILE A 9 17.39 -4.19 -9.70
C ILE A 9 17.85 -3.34 -8.51
N ASP A 10 17.64 -2.04 -8.60
CA ASP A 10 17.94 -1.13 -7.51
C ASP A 10 16.83 -1.21 -6.44
N LEU A 11 17.21 -1.64 -5.23
CA LEU A 11 16.35 -1.73 -4.06
C LEU A 11 16.65 -0.61 -3.04
N ARG A 12 17.47 0.37 -3.40
CA ARG A 12 17.76 1.53 -2.55
C ARG A 12 16.49 2.37 -2.37
N VAL A 13 16.33 2.93 -1.17
CA VAL A 13 15.21 3.81 -0.85
C VAL A 13 15.57 5.22 -1.29
N HIS A 14 14.85 5.75 -2.28
CA HIS A 14 15.11 7.09 -2.83
C HIS A 14 14.50 8.23 -2.01
N ALA A 15 13.41 7.95 -1.28
CA ALA A 15 12.72 8.94 -0.46
C ALA A 15 12.10 8.27 0.77
N CYS A 16 12.15 8.95 1.92
CA CYS A 16 11.52 8.52 3.16
C CYS A 16 10.49 9.56 3.58
N LEU A 17 9.21 9.18 3.54
CA LEU A 17 8.12 9.99 4.05
C LEU A 17 8.01 9.77 5.56
N TYR A 18 8.35 10.80 6.35
CA TYR A 18 8.27 10.75 7.80
C TYR A 18 6.96 11.34 8.30
N PHE A 19 6.05 10.48 8.76
CA PHE A 19 4.73 10.89 9.22
C PHE A 19 4.77 11.38 10.67
N ILE A 20 4.62 12.69 10.85
CA ILE A 20 4.52 13.37 12.13
C ILE A 20 3.05 13.37 12.56
N ARG A 21 2.80 12.95 13.80
CA ARG A 21 1.45 12.96 14.38
C ARG A 21 0.99 14.42 14.62
N PRO A 22 -0.25 14.78 14.24
CA PRO A 22 -0.80 16.11 14.48
C PRO A 22 -1.20 16.25 15.96
N THR A 23 -0.23 16.54 16.82
CA THR A 23 -0.48 16.74 18.27
C THR A 23 -0.78 18.20 18.61
N GLY A 24 -0.51 19.15 17.69
CA GLY A 24 -0.64 20.59 17.94
C GLY A 24 0.50 21.20 18.78
N HIS A 25 1.43 20.38 19.30
CA HIS A 25 2.54 20.83 20.14
C HIS A 25 3.87 20.91 19.37
N THR A 26 4.86 20.11 19.74
CA THR A 26 6.19 20.02 19.11
C THR A 26 6.45 18.60 18.63
N LEU A 27 7.55 18.42 17.90
CA LEU A 27 8.07 17.09 17.57
C LEU A 27 8.36 16.30 18.85
N LYS A 28 8.08 15.00 18.83
CA LYS A 28 8.43 14.14 19.97
C LYS A 28 9.95 13.94 20.01
N PRO A 29 10.56 13.77 21.19
CA PRO A 29 11.99 13.47 21.30
C PRO A 29 12.41 12.23 20.48
N LEU A 30 11.54 11.21 20.44
CA LEU A 30 11.76 10.03 19.61
C LEU A 30 11.79 10.38 18.10
N ASP A 31 10.89 11.25 17.65
CA ASP A 31 10.86 11.67 16.24
C ASP A 31 12.16 12.41 15.88
N ILE A 32 12.65 13.28 16.77
CA ILE A 32 13.91 14.01 16.57
C ILE A 32 15.09 13.04 16.41
N GLU A 33 15.22 12.06 17.31
CA GLU A 33 16.32 11.08 17.26
C GLU A 33 16.26 10.22 15.99
N VAL A 34 15.06 9.77 15.60
CA VAL A 34 14.86 8.96 14.39
C VAL A 34 15.16 9.79 13.14
N MET A 35 14.64 11.02 13.05
CA MET A 35 14.87 11.91 11.91
C MET A 35 16.36 12.27 11.76
N LYS A 36 17.09 12.51 12.86
CA LYS A 36 18.54 12.73 12.85
C LYS A 36 19.33 11.55 12.29
N ARG A 37 18.91 10.32 12.59
CA ARG A 37 19.56 9.12 12.05
C ARG A 37 19.20 8.90 10.58
N LEU A 38 17.94 9.13 10.21
CA LEU A 38 17.44 8.91 8.85
C LEU A 38 17.99 9.93 7.85
N CYS A 39 18.12 11.21 8.23
CA CYS A 39 18.57 12.25 7.32
C CYS A 39 19.96 12.03 6.73
N THR A 40 20.80 11.20 7.36
CA THR A 40 22.13 10.85 6.84
C THR A 40 22.08 9.75 5.77
N ARG A 41 21.00 8.96 5.72
CA ARG A 41 20.91 7.74 4.91
C ARG A 41 19.91 7.80 3.76
N VAL A 42 18.96 8.72 3.81
CA VAL A 42 17.88 8.83 2.82
C VAL A 42 17.34 10.26 2.77
N ASN A 43 16.81 10.64 1.61
CA ASN A 43 16.08 11.89 1.42
C ASN A 43 14.83 11.91 2.31
N LEU A 44 14.89 12.69 3.39
CA LEU A 44 13.85 12.75 4.40
C LEU A 44 12.83 13.84 4.06
N ILE A 45 11.57 13.45 3.89
CA ILE A 45 10.46 14.38 3.62
C ILE A 45 9.51 14.34 4.82
N PRO A 46 9.46 15.39 5.66
CA PRO A 46 8.56 15.43 6.80
C PRO A 46 7.12 15.73 6.35
N VAL A 47 6.18 14.94 6.85
CA VAL A 47 4.76 15.01 6.48
C VAL A 47 3.91 15.01 7.75
N VAL A 48 3.05 16.02 7.93
CA VAL A 48 2.03 16.04 8.98
C VAL A 48 0.87 15.16 8.55
N ALA A 49 0.68 14.05 9.25
CA ALA A 49 -0.42 13.11 9.00
C ALA A 49 -1.76 13.68 9.46
N LYS A 50 -2.87 13.20 8.88
CA LYS A 50 -4.25 13.51 9.34
C LYS A 50 -4.45 15.01 9.61
N ALA A 51 -4.05 15.84 8.65
CA ALA A 51 -4.05 17.30 8.81
C ALA A 51 -5.45 17.88 9.07
N ASP A 52 -6.50 17.16 8.67
CA ASP A 52 -7.91 17.47 8.93
C ASP A 52 -8.32 17.42 10.41
N THR A 53 -7.42 16.98 11.31
CA THR A 53 -7.65 17.00 12.76
C THR A 53 -7.28 18.33 13.42
N LEU A 54 -6.60 19.23 12.70
CA LEU A 54 -6.16 20.54 13.21
C LEU A 54 -6.84 21.67 12.43
N SER A 55 -7.07 22.79 13.10
CA SER A 55 -7.51 24.01 12.41
C SER A 55 -6.38 24.55 11.51
N PRO A 56 -6.68 25.29 10.43
CA PRO A 56 -5.65 25.87 9.57
C PRO A 56 -4.65 26.75 10.33
N HIS A 57 -5.13 27.49 11.34
CA HIS A 57 -4.30 28.33 12.18
C HIS A 57 -3.35 27.51 13.07
N ASP A 58 -3.87 26.47 13.72
CA ASP A 58 -3.04 25.59 14.57
C ASP A 58 -2.04 24.78 13.74
N LEU A 59 -2.44 24.37 12.55
CA LEU A 59 -1.57 23.70 11.59
C LEU A 59 -0.41 24.61 11.17
N ALA A 60 -0.66 25.89 10.86
CA ALA A 60 0.39 26.84 10.52
C ALA A 60 1.38 27.04 11.67
N ARG A 61 0.88 27.19 12.91
CA ARG A 61 1.70 27.27 14.12
C ARG A 61 2.51 25.98 14.34
N PHE A 62 1.90 24.83 14.13
CA PHE A 62 2.54 23.52 14.26
C PHE A 62 3.66 23.33 13.22
N LYS A 63 3.41 23.68 11.95
CA LYS A 63 4.42 23.68 10.88
C LYS A 63 5.60 24.58 11.21
N HIS A 64 5.34 25.79 11.73
CA HIS A 64 6.41 26.70 12.16
C HIS A 64 7.26 26.11 13.29
N ARG A 65 6.63 25.53 14.32
CA ARG A 65 7.34 24.85 15.41
C ARG A 65 8.18 23.67 14.94
N ILE A 66 7.65 22.85 14.01
CA ILE A 66 8.40 21.74 13.42
C ILE A 66 9.64 22.25 12.69
N ARG A 67 9.50 23.29 11.85
CA ARG A 67 10.63 23.89 11.13
C ARG A 67 11.71 24.40 12.08
N ALA A 68 11.32 25.14 13.11
CA ALA A 68 12.25 25.64 14.12
C ALA A 68 13.02 24.51 14.82
N VAL A 69 12.36 23.40 15.15
CA VAL A 69 13.01 22.24 15.76
C VAL A 69 13.95 21.53 14.79
N ILE A 70 13.55 21.35 13.52
CA ILE A 70 14.39 20.74 12.48
C ILE A 70 15.69 21.52 12.31
N GLU A 71 15.58 22.85 12.23
CA GLU A 71 16.72 23.76 12.10
C GLU A 71 17.61 23.75 13.36
N ALA A 72 17.03 23.91 14.55
CA ALA A 72 17.78 23.89 15.82
C ALA A 72 18.49 22.57 16.09
N GLN A 73 17.97 21.45 15.57
CA GLN A 73 18.55 20.13 15.73
C GLN A 73 19.48 19.72 14.57
N GLY A 74 19.63 20.57 13.55
CA GLY A 74 20.47 20.31 12.38
C GLY A 74 20.00 19.13 11.53
N ILE A 75 18.69 18.85 11.51
CA ILE A 75 18.13 17.73 10.74
C ILE A 75 18.08 18.13 9.26
N LYS A 76 18.81 17.41 8.41
CA LYS A 76 18.81 17.64 6.96
C LYS A 76 17.56 17.02 6.33
N ILE A 77 16.62 17.85 5.89
CA ILE A 77 15.48 17.40 5.09
C ILE A 77 15.80 17.52 3.61
N TYR A 78 15.07 16.78 2.78
CA TYR A 78 15.19 16.91 1.34
C TYR A 78 14.86 18.34 0.90
N GLN A 79 15.75 18.92 0.10
CA GLN A 79 15.58 20.24 -0.49
C GLN A 79 15.80 20.08 -2.00
N PRO A 80 14.82 20.47 -2.83
CA PRO A 80 15.01 20.50 -4.27
C PRO A 80 16.25 21.31 -4.66
N PRO A 81 17.00 20.87 -5.70
CA PRO A 81 18.11 21.65 -6.23
C PRO A 81 17.59 23.01 -6.71
N LEU A 82 18.33 24.07 -6.37
CA LEU A 82 18.08 25.42 -6.85
C LEU A 82 18.95 25.61 -8.10
N GLU A 83 18.41 25.26 -9.26
CA GLU A 83 19.10 25.53 -10.53
C GLU A 83 19.01 27.03 -10.83
N GLU A 84 20.16 27.72 -10.89
CA GLU A 84 20.22 29.18 -11.04
C GLU A 84 19.77 29.67 -12.43
N ASP A 85 19.73 28.78 -13.43
CA ASP A 85 19.45 29.10 -14.83
C ASP A 85 17.94 29.13 -15.18
N ASP A 86 17.05 28.66 -14.29
CA ASP A 86 15.60 28.69 -14.49
C ASP A 86 14.88 29.40 -13.32
N GLU A 87 14.51 30.67 -13.56
CA GLU A 87 13.80 31.50 -12.58
C GLU A 87 12.44 30.89 -12.16
N ALA A 88 11.75 30.19 -13.07
CA ALA A 88 10.49 29.53 -12.78
C ALA A 88 10.69 28.28 -11.91
N GLY A 89 11.72 27.48 -12.20
CA GLY A 89 12.16 26.34 -11.40
C GLY A 89 12.57 26.76 -9.98
N LEU A 90 13.34 27.83 -9.85
CA LEU A 90 13.74 28.45 -8.58
C LEU A 90 12.54 28.85 -7.72
N GLN A 91 11.54 29.52 -8.32
CA GLN A 91 10.35 29.95 -7.59
C GLN A 91 9.50 28.76 -7.15
N HIS A 92 9.41 27.72 -7.97
CA HIS A 92 8.74 26.48 -7.61
C HIS A 92 9.47 25.76 -6.46
N ALA A 93 10.79 25.60 -6.54
CA ALA A 93 11.60 24.98 -5.49
C ALA A 93 11.47 25.72 -4.15
N ARG A 94 11.52 27.06 -4.15
CA ARG A 94 11.29 27.89 -2.95
C ARG A 94 9.90 27.69 -2.37
N SER A 95 8.87 27.64 -3.21
CA SER A 95 7.50 27.37 -2.78
C SER A 95 7.39 26.01 -2.09
N LEU A 96 8.01 24.97 -2.66
CA LEU A 96 8.02 23.62 -2.07
C LEU A 96 8.75 23.57 -0.73
N ILE A 97 9.91 24.25 -0.61
CA ILE A 97 10.65 24.36 0.64
C ILE A 97 9.80 25.07 1.70
N SER A 98 9.12 26.15 1.33
CA SER A 98 8.26 26.91 2.24
C SER A 98 7.03 26.12 2.72
N ALA A 99 6.55 25.19 1.88
CA ALA A 99 5.40 24.34 2.16
C ALA A 99 5.74 23.14 3.07
N MET A 100 7.02 22.79 3.21
CA MET A 100 7.45 21.72 4.11
C MET A 100 7.40 22.17 5.59
N PRO A 101 6.90 21.31 6.51
CA PRO A 101 6.41 19.94 6.27
C PRO A 101 5.02 19.90 5.64
N PHE A 102 4.81 18.98 4.68
CA PHE A 102 3.53 18.85 3.96
C PHE A 102 2.42 18.39 4.88
N SER A 103 1.26 19.02 4.85
CA SER A 103 0.09 18.55 5.58
C SER A 103 -0.81 17.73 4.66
N VAL A 104 -0.98 16.45 4.96
CA VAL A 104 -1.72 15.53 4.07
C VAL A 104 -2.93 14.91 4.75
N ILE A 105 -3.94 14.67 3.92
CA ILE A 105 -5.13 13.89 4.25
C ILE A 105 -5.13 12.69 3.33
N GLY A 106 -5.34 11.49 3.87
CA GLY A 106 -5.44 10.26 3.09
C GLY A 106 -6.88 9.75 3.09
N SER A 107 -7.41 9.42 1.91
CA SER A 107 -8.67 8.70 1.77
C SER A 107 -8.67 7.86 0.49
N GLU A 108 -9.22 6.64 0.59
CA GLU A 108 -9.48 5.78 -0.57
C GLU A 108 -10.94 5.90 -1.05
N ARG A 109 -11.81 6.48 -0.23
CA ARG A 109 -13.25 6.56 -0.47
C ARG A 109 -13.59 7.72 -1.40
N ASP A 110 -14.52 7.45 -2.31
CA ASP A 110 -15.13 8.46 -3.16
C ASP A 110 -16.31 9.09 -2.43
N VAL A 111 -16.36 10.42 -2.41
CA VAL A 111 -17.36 11.22 -1.71
C VAL A 111 -17.96 12.24 -2.68
N GLY A 112 -19.28 12.43 -2.59
CA GLY A 112 -19.98 13.47 -3.35
C GLY A 112 -19.76 14.83 -2.69
N THR A 113 -19.21 15.77 -3.44
CA THR A 113 -19.17 17.20 -3.05
C THR A 113 -20.55 17.82 -3.24
N HIS A 114 -20.79 18.94 -2.54
CA HIS A 114 -22.02 19.72 -2.70
C HIS A 114 -22.21 20.23 -4.14
N ASP A 115 -21.11 20.37 -4.90
CA ASP A 115 -21.10 20.77 -6.31
C ASP A 115 -21.47 19.63 -7.27
N GLY A 116 -21.81 18.44 -6.77
CA GLY A 116 -22.15 17.27 -7.58
C GLY A 116 -20.95 16.51 -8.15
N ARG A 117 -19.71 16.91 -7.82
CA ARG A 117 -18.48 16.20 -8.23
C ARG A 117 -18.17 15.06 -7.27
N THR A 118 -17.76 13.91 -7.79
CA THR A 118 -17.24 12.80 -7.00
C THR A 118 -15.73 12.93 -6.88
N VAL A 119 -15.22 13.07 -5.68
CA VAL A 119 -13.78 13.24 -5.40
C VAL A 119 -13.32 12.31 -4.30
N LYS A 120 -12.02 12.04 -4.22
CA LYS A 120 -11.44 11.28 -3.10
C LYS A 120 -11.37 12.16 -1.87
N GLY A 121 -12.00 11.72 -0.78
CA GLY A 121 -12.16 12.57 0.40
C GLY A 121 -12.70 11.86 1.62
N ARG A 122 -12.75 12.56 2.74
CA ARG A 122 -13.33 12.08 4.00
C ARG A 122 -14.62 12.85 4.26
N GLN A 123 -15.74 12.12 4.37
CA GLN A 123 -17.03 12.69 4.74
C GLN A 123 -17.14 12.78 6.27
N TYR A 124 -17.46 13.96 6.77
CA TYR A 124 -17.83 14.23 8.15
C TYR A 124 -19.27 14.75 8.22
N ALA A 125 -19.82 14.80 9.44
CA ALA A 125 -21.15 15.37 9.67
C ALA A 125 -21.21 16.88 9.34
N TRP A 126 -20.07 17.58 9.46
CA TRP A 126 -19.95 19.02 9.22
C TRP A 126 -19.40 19.39 7.83
N GLY A 127 -19.04 18.42 6.99
CA GLY A 127 -18.52 18.71 5.65
C GLY A 127 -17.64 17.62 5.07
N VAL A 128 -17.00 17.92 3.94
CA VAL A 128 -16.18 16.99 3.17
C VAL A 128 -14.75 17.49 3.10
N ALA A 129 -13.80 16.67 3.56
CA ALA A 129 -12.38 16.95 3.41
C ALA A 129 -11.86 16.30 2.12
N GLU A 130 -11.74 17.10 1.07
CA GLU A 130 -11.19 16.67 -0.23
C GLU A 130 -9.68 16.49 -0.19
N VAL A 131 -9.17 15.38 -0.72
CA VAL A 131 -7.73 15.06 -0.71
C VAL A 131 -6.95 15.80 -1.81
N GLU A 132 -7.58 16.07 -2.96
CA GLU A 132 -6.89 16.73 -4.08
C GLU A 132 -7.03 18.26 -4.09
N ASN A 133 -7.78 18.82 -3.14
CA ASN A 133 -7.96 20.26 -3.00
C ASN A 133 -6.78 20.90 -2.23
N GLU A 134 -6.11 21.88 -2.84
CA GLU A 134 -4.94 22.57 -2.28
C GLU A 134 -5.29 23.46 -1.08
N GLU A 135 -6.55 23.88 -0.95
CA GLU A 135 -7.01 24.65 0.22
C GLU A 135 -7.19 23.75 1.46
N HIS A 136 -7.45 22.45 1.25
CA HIS A 136 -7.64 21.48 2.32
C HIS A 136 -6.33 20.78 2.72
N CYS A 137 -5.48 20.43 1.75
CA CYS A 137 -4.21 19.78 2.06
C CYS A 137 -3.16 19.92 0.95
N ASP A 138 -1.89 19.70 1.33
CA ASP A 138 -0.74 19.77 0.43
C ASP A 138 -0.49 18.44 -0.33
N PHE A 139 -1.46 17.52 -0.37
CA PHE A 139 -1.27 16.20 -0.99
C PHE A 139 -0.87 16.31 -2.47
N LYS A 140 -1.46 17.26 -3.21
CA LYS A 140 -1.12 17.51 -4.61
C LYS A 140 0.34 17.93 -4.80
N LYS A 141 0.87 18.76 -3.89
CA LYS A 141 2.29 19.18 -3.87
C LYS A 141 3.21 18.00 -3.56
N LEU A 142 2.88 17.19 -2.55
CA LEU A 142 3.64 16.00 -2.20
C LEU A 142 3.70 14.99 -3.37
N ARG A 143 2.56 14.74 -4.02
CA ARG A 143 2.48 13.85 -5.20
C ARG A 143 3.33 14.37 -6.36
N ALA A 144 3.33 15.68 -6.59
CA ALA A 144 4.12 16.30 -7.66
C ALA A 144 5.62 16.04 -7.46
N ILE A 145 6.15 16.25 -6.26
CA ILE A 145 7.56 15.98 -5.92
C ILE A 145 7.91 14.50 -6.18
N LEU A 146 7.13 13.58 -5.62
CA LEU A 146 7.48 12.16 -5.61
C LEU A 146 7.40 11.50 -7.00
N ILE A 147 6.43 11.90 -7.82
CA ILE A 147 6.08 11.14 -9.04
C ILE A 147 6.31 11.95 -10.32
N ARG A 148 6.28 13.29 -10.28
CA ARG A 148 6.29 14.11 -11.50
C ARG A 148 7.58 14.88 -11.69
N THR A 149 7.95 15.71 -10.72
CA THR A 149 8.96 16.75 -10.93
C THR A 149 10.34 16.36 -10.42
N HIS A 150 10.44 15.75 -9.24
CA HIS A 150 11.73 15.56 -8.56
C HIS A 150 12.12 14.08 -8.36
N MET A 151 11.47 13.15 -9.08
CA MET A 151 11.77 11.72 -8.94
C MET A 151 13.23 11.41 -9.31
N LEU A 152 13.72 11.95 -10.43
CA LEU A 152 15.09 11.73 -10.89
C LEU A 152 16.10 12.32 -9.92
N ASP A 153 15.82 13.51 -9.39
CA ASP A 153 16.66 14.16 -8.38
C ASP A 153 16.74 13.36 -7.07
N LEU A 154 15.62 12.82 -6.59
CA LEU A 154 15.61 11.92 -5.43
C LEU A 154 16.47 10.67 -5.66
N ILE A 155 16.51 10.15 -6.88
CA ILE A 155 17.37 9.01 -7.25
C ILE A 155 18.85 9.44 -7.28
N HIS A 156 19.16 10.56 -7.95
CA HIS A 156 20.52 11.10 -8.06
C HIS A 156 21.12 11.41 -6.69
N THR A 157 20.41 12.16 -5.85
CA THR A 157 20.82 12.48 -4.47
C THR A 157 21.04 11.22 -3.63
N THR A 158 20.23 10.17 -3.83
CA THR A 158 20.43 8.88 -3.15
C THR A 158 21.70 8.19 -3.60
N GLU A 159 22.02 8.25 -4.89
CA GLU A 159 23.22 7.63 -5.45
C GLU A 159 24.50 8.39 -5.08
N GLU A 160 24.53 9.70 -5.31
CA GLU A 160 25.72 10.53 -5.18
C GLU A 160 26.02 10.96 -3.75
N ASN A 161 25.00 11.16 -2.91
CA ASN A 161 25.21 11.60 -1.54
C ASN A 161 25.08 10.42 -0.57
N HIS A 162 23.89 9.83 -0.47
CA HIS A 162 23.62 8.86 0.60
C HIS A 162 24.38 7.54 0.41
N TYR A 163 24.36 6.99 -0.80
CA TYR A 163 25.05 5.74 -1.10
C TYR A 163 26.57 5.92 -1.13
N GLU A 164 27.09 6.99 -1.72
CA GLU A 164 28.54 7.24 -1.70
C GLU A 164 29.07 7.53 -0.29
N ALA A 165 28.34 8.26 0.56
CA ALA A 165 28.72 8.43 1.97
C ALA A 165 28.77 7.08 2.71
N TYR A 166 27.76 6.23 2.52
CA TYR A 166 27.76 4.88 3.07
C TYR A 166 28.91 4.04 2.50
N ARG A 167 29.16 4.10 1.19
CA ARG A 167 30.24 3.37 0.52
C ARG A 167 31.60 3.81 1.03
N ALA A 168 31.85 5.11 1.17
CA ALA A 168 33.09 5.66 1.70
C ALA A 168 33.35 5.16 3.13
N GLN A 169 32.34 5.26 4.00
CA GLN A 169 32.42 4.73 5.38
C GLN A 169 32.71 3.22 5.40
N GLN A 170 32.05 2.45 4.53
CA GLN A 170 32.27 1.01 4.44
C GLN A 170 33.65 0.65 3.85
N MET A 171 34.23 1.48 2.98
CA MET A 171 35.59 1.27 2.47
C MET A 171 36.64 1.60 3.51
N GLU A 172 36.43 2.63 4.34
CA GLU A 172 37.33 3.02 5.44
C GLU A 172 37.37 1.94 6.55
N THR A 173 36.22 1.34 6.84
CA THR A 173 36.11 0.34 7.93
C THR A 173 36.50 -1.08 7.50
N ARG A 174 36.60 -1.36 6.19
CA ARG A 174 36.93 -2.70 5.68
C ARG A 174 38.43 -2.89 5.52
N LYS A 175 39.02 -3.76 6.34
CA LYS A 175 40.29 -4.42 5.97
C LYS A 175 40.05 -5.29 4.74
N PHE A 176 40.90 -5.14 3.73
CA PHE A 176 40.82 -5.90 2.48
C PHE A 176 40.79 -7.42 2.80
N GLY A 177 39.69 -8.11 2.47
CA GLY A 177 39.56 -9.57 2.65
C GLY A 177 38.60 -10.05 3.74
N GLU A 178 38.02 -9.18 4.58
CA GLU A 178 37.01 -9.62 5.54
C GLU A 178 35.65 -9.87 4.89
N ALA A 179 35.07 -11.04 5.17
CA ALA A 179 33.74 -11.42 4.71
C ALA A 179 32.70 -10.40 5.19
N ARG A 180 31.71 -10.08 4.35
CA ARG A 180 30.59 -9.19 4.72
C ARG A 180 30.04 -9.65 6.08
N PRO A 181 29.96 -8.78 7.11
CA PRO A 181 29.19 -9.13 8.29
C PRO A 181 27.78 -9.45 7.80
N ARG A 182 27.37 -10.70 7.98
CA ARG A 182 25.99 -11.11 7.72
C ARG A 182 25.12 -10.16 8.52
N LYS A 183 24.06 -9.62 7.90
CA LYS A 183 23.06 -8.86 8.64
C LYS A 183 22.70 -9.70 9.87
N LEU A 184 22.82 -9.12 11.05
CA LEU A 184 22.22 -9.67 12.25
C LEU A 184 20.71 -9.62 12.00
N ASP A 185 20.20 -10.63 11.28
CA ASP A 185 18.79 -10.93 11.27
C ASP A 185 18.45 -11.22 12.72
N ASN A 186 17.61 -10.37 13.31
CA ASN A 186 17.18 -10.55 14.68
C ASN A 186 16.53 -11.94 14.75
N PRO A 187 17.07 -12.93 15.49
CA PRO A 187 16.62 -14.31 15.41
C PRO A 187 15.11 -14.45 15.70
N LYS A 188 14.56 -13.56 16.53
CA LYS A 188 13.12 -13.44 16.79
C LYS A 188 12.26 -13.13 15.55
N PHE A 189 12.73 -12.28 14.63
CA PHE A 189 11.93 -11.93 13.44
C PHE A 189 11.83 -13.11 12.47
N LYS A 190 12.90 -13.91 12.37
CA LYS A 190 12.93 -15.10 11.54
C LYS A 190 12.03 -16.21 12.12
N GLU A 191 12.05 -16.35 13.45
CA GLU A 191 11.18 -17.26 14.18
C GLU A 191 9.69 -16.86 14.05
N GLU A 192 9.37 -15.57 14.11
CA GLU A 192 8.01 -15.05 13.86
C GLU A 192 7.57 -15.25 12.41
N GLU A 193 8.44 -15.02 11.42
CA GLU A 193 8.12 -15.25 10.00
C GLU A 193 7.89 -16.75 9.71
N GLU A 194 8.73 -17.62 10.25
CA GLU A 194 8.58 -19.08 10.12
C GLU A 194 7.33 -19.58 10.84
N ALA A 195 7.00 -19.04 12.02
CA ALA A 195 5.77 -19.36 12.74
C ALA A 195 4.52 -18.91 11.96
N LEU A 196 4.57 -17.73 11.34
CA LEU A 196 3.47 -17.19 10.52
C LEU A 196 3.28 -18.03 9.25
N ARG A 197 4.37 -18.38 8.56
CA ARG A 197 4.33 -19.30 7.40
C ARG A 197 3.75 -20.65 7.77
N LYS A 198 4.19 -21.23 8.89
CA LYS A 198 3.69 -22.53 9.37
C LYS A 198 2.20 -22.49 9.68
N ARG A 199 1.72 -21.43 10.35
CA ARG A 199 0.29 -21.22 10.61
C ARG A 199 -0.52 -21.10 9.33
N PHE A 200 -0.03 -20.34 8.35
CA PHE A 200 -0.70 -20.18 7.06
C PHE A 200 -0.78 -21.52 6.30
N THR A 201 0.32 -22.28 6.24
CA THR A 201 0.31 -23.60 5.59
C THR A 201 -0.62 -24.60 6.28
N GLU A 202 -0.71 -24.56 7.61
CA GLU A 202 -1.64 -25.41 8.36
C GLU A 202 -3.10 -25.03 8.07
N GLN A 203 -3.43 -23.74 8.04
CA GLN A 203 -4.76 -23.26 7.68
C GLN A 203 -5.15 -23.66 6.25
N VAL A 204 -4.24 -23.48 5.29
CA VAL A 204 -4.47 -23.91 3.89
C VAL A 204 -4.74 -25.41 3.84
N LYS A 205 -3.96 -26.22 4.55
CA LYS A 205 -4.13 -27.67 4.59
C LYS A 205 -5.46 -28.10 5.21
N VAL A 206 -5.90 -27.43 6.27
CA VAL A 206 -7.21 -27.70 6.91
C VAL A 206 -8.35 -27.32 5.96
N GLU A 207 -8.27 -26.15 5.31
CA GLU A 207 -9.28 -25.73 4.33
C GLU A 207 -9.28 -26.64 3.09
N GLU A 208 -8.13 -27.06 2.58
CA GLU A 208 -8.04 -28.04 1.48
C GLU A 208 -8.68 -29.39 1.87
N GLN A 209 -8.41 -29.90 3.08
CA GLN A 209 -9.05 -31.13 3.55
C GLN A 209 -10.57 -30.97 3.68
N ARG A 210 -11.03 -29.83 4.19
CA ARG A 210 -12.45 -29.51 4.28
C ARG A 210 -13.09 -29.44 2.90
N PHE A 211 -12.42 -28.81 1.94
CA PHE A 211 -12.90 -28.71 0.56
C PHE A 211 -12.98 -30.09 -0.10
N ARG A 212 -11.99 -30.94 0.13
CA ARG A 212 -11.95 -32.31 -0.40
C ARG A 212 -13.05 -33.20 0.20
N GLN A 213 -13.32 -33.06 1.50
CA GLN A 213 -14.46 -33.74 2.13
C GLN A 213 -15.79 -33.23 1.59
N TRP A 214 -15.91 -31.93 1.35
CA TRP A 214 -17.10 -31.33 0.75
C TRP A 214 -17.33 -31.82 -0.68
N GLU A 215 -16.27 -31.87 -1.49
CA GLU A 215 -16.30 -32.38 -2.86
C GLU A 215 -16.73 -33.86 -2.88
N GLN A 216 -16.18 -34.71 -2.01
CA GLN A 216 -16.61 -36.10 -1.89
C GLN A 216 -18.09 -36.24 -1.54
N LYS A 217 -18.60 -35.42 -0.61
CA LYS A 217 -20.03 -35.39 -0.27
C LYS A 217 -20.88 -34.97 -1.45
N LEU A 218 -20.44 -33.94 -2.19
CA LEU A 218 -21.15 -33.43 -3.36
C LEU A 218 -21.23 -34.48 -4.48
N ILE A 219 -20.14 -35.21 -4.72
CA ILE A 219 -20.11 -36.32 -5.68
C ILE A 219 -21.04 -37.45 -5.25
N ALA A 220 -20.98 -37.86 -3.98
CA ALA A 220 -21.84 -38.92 -3.46
C ALA A 220 -23.34 -38.55 -3.55
N GLU A 221 -23.67 -37.29 -3.29
CA GLU A 221 -25.04 -36.78 -3.40
C GLU A 221 -25.51 -36.69 -4.85
N ARG A 222 -24.63 -36.27 -5.78
CA ARG A 222 -24.89 -36.31 -7.22
C ARG A 222 -25.12 -37.75 -7.71
N ASP A 223 -24.32 -38.71 -7.26
CA ASP A 223 -24.48 -40.12 -7.66
C ASP A 223 -25.79 -40.71 -7.14
N ARG A 224 -26.19 -40.35 -5.91
CA ARG A 224 -27.48 -40.73 -5.34
C ARG A 224 -28.65 -40.16 -6.14
N LEU A 225 -28.63 -38.85 -6.41
CA LEU A 225 -29.68 -38.19 -7.19
C LEU A 225 -29.79 -38.75 -8.61
N ASN A 226 -28.66 -39.07 -9.24
CA ASN A 226 -28.67 -39.71 -10.56
C ASN A 226 -29.30 -41.11 -10.52
N LYS A 227 -28.99 -41.91 -9.49
CA LYS A 227 -29.62 -43.23 -9.31
C LYS A 227 -31.12 -43.12 -9.07
N ASP A 228 -31.55 -42.15 -8.26
CA ASP A 228 -32.97 -41.91 -7.99
C ASP A 228 -33.68 -41.44 -9.28
N LEU A 229 -33.06 -40.57 -10.08
CA LEU A 229 -33.57 -40.12 -11.38
C LEU A 229 -33.72 -41.27 -12.38
N GLU A 230 -32.72 -42.15 -12.49
CA GLU A 230 -32.78 -43.36 -13.33
C GLU A 230 -33.93 -44.28 -12.91
N SER A 231 -34.12 -44.47 -11.60
CA SER A 231 -35.24 -45.23 -11.04
C SER A 231 -36.59 -44.61 -11.42
N SER A 232 -36.75 -43.29 -11.24
CA SER A 232 -37.98 -42.60 -11.61
C SER A 232 -38.24 -42.66 -13.11
N HIS A 233 -37.23 -42.50 -13.95
CA HIS A 233 -37.36 -42.67 -15.40
C HIS A 233 -37.77 -44.08 -15.80
N ALA A 234 -37.27 -45.12 -15.12
CA ALA A 234 -37.68 -46.50 -15.37
C ALA A 234 -39.16 -46.73 -15.02
N VAL A 235 -39.63 -46.17 -13.90
CA VAL A 235 -41.03 -46.23 -13.48
C VAL A 235 -41.94 -45.48 -14.44
N ILE A 236 -41.56 -44.26 -14.85
CA ILE A 236 -42.32 -43.49 -15.85
C ILE A 236 -42.45 -44.28 -17.14
N LYS A 237 -41.35 -44.87 -17.63
CA LYS A 237 -41.38 -45.69 -18.85
C LYS A 237 -42.27 -46.93 -18.74
N GLN A 238 -42.32 -47.58 -17.57
CA GLN A 238 -43.27 -48.67 -17.32
C GLN A 238 -44.72 -48.20 -17.38
N LEU A 239 -45.03 -47.09 -16.71
CA LEU A 239 -46.37 -46.51 -16.70
C LEU A 239 -46.80 -46.02 -18.09
N GLU A 240 -45.89 -45.42 -18.88
CA GLU A 240 -46.14 -45.04 -20.27
C GLU A 240 -46.49 -46.27 -21.13
N ALA A 241 -45.76 -47.38 -20.97
CA ALA A 241 -46.04 -48.62 -21.69
C ALA A 241 -47.41 -49.24 -21.28
N GLU A 242 -47.78 -49.15 -20.00
CA GLU A 242 -49.11 -49.57 -19.52
C GLU A 242 -50.23 -48.69 -20.10
N VAL A 243 -50.03 -47.37 -20.14
CA VAL A 243 -50.99 -46.42 -20.73
C VAL A 243 -51.14 -46.65 -22.24
N GLU A 244 -50.04 -46.85 -22.97
CA GLU A 244 -50.07 -47.15 -24.40
C GLU A 244 -50.77 -48.49 -24.69
N SER A 245 -50.56 -49.51 -23.85
CA SER A 245 -51.29 -50.78 -23.93
C SER A 245 -52.80 -50.60 -23.72
N MET A 246 -53.20 -49.82 -22.70
CA MET A 246 -54.60 -49.51 -22.44
C MET A 246 -55.23 -48.67 -23.56
N GLN A 247 -54.53 -47.65 -24.08
CA GLN A 247 -55.02 -46.84 -25.20
C GLN A 247 -55.13 -47.65 -26.50
N GLY A 248 -54.19 -48.58 -26.76
CA GLY A 248 -54.26 -49.53 -27.87
C GLY A 248 -55.45 -50.50 -27.77
N SER A 249 -55.82 -50.91 -26.56
CA SER A 249 -57.05 -51.70 -26.32
C SER A 249 -58.32 -50.87 -26.53
N MET A 250 -58.36 -49.61 -26.09
CA MET A 250 -59.53 -48.73 -26.26
C MET A 250 -59.76 -48.31 -27.71
N SER A 251 -58.69 -48.08 -28.49
CA SER A 251 -58.75 -47.80 -29.93
C SER A 251 -59.35 -48.97 -30.73
N ARG A 252 -59.11 -50.23 -30.31
CA ARG A 252 -59.70 -51.42 -30.93
C ARG A 252 -61.21 -51.57 -30.66
N THR A 253 -61.71 -51.06 -29.54
CA THR A 253 -63.15 -51.05 -29.20
C THR A 253 -63.94 -49.89 -29.80
N GLY A 254 -63.28 -48.81 -30.25
CA GLY A 254 -63.93 -47.61 -30.83
C GLY A 254 -64.12 -47.62 -32.35
N ARG A 255 -63.74 -48.71 -33.05
CA ARG A 255 -63.95 -48.87 -34.50
C ARG A 255 -64.93 -50.01 -34.77
N ARG A 256 -66.20 -49.79 -34.41
CA ARG A 256 -67.33 -50.58 -34.86
C ARG A 256 -68.56 -49.70 -35.02
#